data_AF-A0A5P9NYW0-F1
#
_entry.id   AF-A0A5P9NYW0-F1
#
_cell.length_a   1.000
_cell.length_b   1.000
_cell.length_c   1.000
_cell.angle_alpha   90.00
_cell.angle_beta   90.00
_cell.angle_gamma   90.00
#
_symmetry.space_group_name_H-M   'P 1'
#
loop_
_entity.id
_entity.type
_entity.pdbx_description
1 polymer ?
#
loop_
_entity_poly.entity_id
_entity_poly.type
_entity_poly.pdbx_seq_one_letter_code
_entity_poly.pdbx_strand_id
1 'polypeptide(L)'
;MVEKRTCDYTGEEIEPGTGIMYVKNDGSVLHFVDSKAEKNYKLGREPRDLEWTEEGRRDKGPAQEDVEPAADEAAEADSVDEDAESDEEDEE
;
A
#
# COMPACT_ATOMS: atom_id res chain seq x y z
N MET A 1 -11.49 18.86 16.64
CA MET A 1 -11.21 17.54 16.03
C MET A 1 -11.42 17.69 14.54
N VAL A 2 -10.50 17.18 13.73
CA VAL A 2 -10.54 17.35 12.27
C VAL A 2 -11.36 16.21 11.67
N GLU A 3 -12.31 16.53 10.79
CA GLU A 3 -13.17 15.55 10.14
C GLU A 3 -12.46 14.94 8.93
N LYS A 4 -12.36 13.61 8.91
CA LYS A 4 -11.85 12.84 7.77
C LYS A 4 -13.01 12.49 6.85
N ARG A 5 -12.80 12.62 5.54
CA ARG A 5 -13.81 12.31 4.52
C ARG A 5 -13.22 11.37 3.49
N THR A 6 -14.07 10.57 2.86
CA THR A 6 -13.65 9.65 1.78
C THR A 6 -14.07 10.24 0.44
N CYS A 7 -13.24 10.02 -0.58
CA CYS A 7 -13.53 10.39 -1.95
C CYS A 7 -14.62 9.47 -2.52
N ASP A 8 -15.73 10.06 -2.98
CA ASP A 8 -16.88 9.33 -3.55
C ASP A 8 -16.58 8.71 -4.93
N TYR A 9 -15.37 8.93 -5.48
CA TYR A 9 -14.97 8.41 -6.80
C TYR A 9 -13.80 7.43 -6.72
N THR A 10 -12.74 7.75 -5.98
CA THR A 10 -11.54 6.89 -5.93
C THR A 10 -11.58 5.91 -4.76
N GLY A 11 -12.39 6.18 -3.73
CA GLY A 11 -12.43 5.44 -2.46
C GLY A 11 -11.37 5.86 -1.44
N GLU A 12 -10.46 6.76 -1.80
CA GLU A 12 -9.34 7.18 -0.95
C GLU A 12 -9.74 8.18 0.14
N GLU A 13 -8.99 8.25 1.25
CA GLU A 13 -9.18 9.26 2.29
C GLU A 13 -8.73 10.64 1.78
N ILE A 14 -9.57 11.66 1.99
CA ILE A 14 -9.29 13.05 1.63
C ILE A 14 -8.56 13.71 2.80
N GLU A 15 -7.35 14.21 2.53
CA GLU A 15 -6.59 15.02 3.48
C GLU A 15 -7.43 16.25 3.90
N PRO A 16 -7.63 16.49 5.22
CA PRO A 16 -8.42 17.62 5.67
C PRO A 16 -7.95 18.98 5.15
N GLY A 17 -8.90 19.81 4.74
CA GLY A 17 -8.61 21.10 4.10
C GLY A 17 -8.24 20.99 2.61
N THR A 18 -8.25 19.77 2.05
CA THR A 18 -8.04 19.49 0.62
C THR A 18 -9.32 18.92 0.00
N GLY A 19 -9.31 18.77 -1.32
CA GLY A 19 -10.39 18.16 -2.09
C GLY A 19 -11.38 19.17 -2.64
N ILE A 20 -12.41 18.63 -3.32
CA ILE A 20 -13.41 19.40 -4.05
C ILE A 20 -14.80 18.87 -3.68
N MET A 21 -15.69 19.76 -3.25
CA MET A 21 -17.09 19.45 -3.01
C MET A 21 -17.89 19.80 -4.27
N TYR A 22 -18.53 18.80 -4.88
CA TYR A 22 -19.34 18.93 -6.08
C TYR A 22 -20.81 18.66 -5.76
N VAL A 23 -21.64 19.68 -5.95
CA VAL A 23 -23.09 19.59 -5.72
C VAL A 23 -23.79 19.36 -7.05
N LYS A 24 -24.53 18.25 -7.16
CA LYS A 24 -25.33 17.93 -8.35
C LYS A 24 -26.64 18.73 -8.36
N ASN A 25 -27.28 18.80 -9.53
CA ASN A 25 -28.57 19.49 -9.69
C ASN A 25 -29.70 18.86 -8.86
N ASP A 26 -29.62 17.56 -8.57
CA ASP A 26 -30.58 16.85 -7.71
C ASP A 26 -30.35 17.08 -6.20
N GLY A 27 -29.27 17.78 -5.83
CA GLY A 27 -28.91 18.08 -4.44
C GLY A 27 -27.91 17.10 -3.82
N SER A 28 -27.57 15.99 -4.49
CA SER A 28 -26.51 15.09 -4.01
C SER A 28 -25.15 15.78 -4.00
N VAL A 29 -24.37 15.54 -2.95
CA VAL A 29 -23.01 16.06 -2.78
C VAL A 29 -22.02 14.93 -3.02
N LEU A 30 -21.03 15.18 -3.87
CA LEU A 30 -19.86 14.33 -4.07
C LEU A 30 -18.60 15.05 -3.59
N HIS A 31 -17.68 14.29 -3.01
CA HIS A 31 -16.37 14.75 -2.57
C HIS A 31 -15.30 14.07 -3.42
N PHE A 32 -14.41 14.88 -3.98
CA PHE A 32 -13.27 14.40 -4.75
C PHE A 32 -11.97 14.74 -4.03
N VAL A 33 -11.01 13.82 -4.05
CA VAL A 33 -9.65 14.05 -3.53
C VAL A 33 -8.90 15.11 -4.35
N ASP A 34 -9.09 15.12 -5.68
CA ASP A 34 -8.39 16.01 -6.60
C ASP A 34 -9.16 16.28 -7.92
N SER A 35 -8.61 17.14 -8.77
CA SER A 35 -9.19 17.45 -10.08
C SER A 35 -9.11 16.31 -11.11
N LYS A 36 -8.24 15.31 -10.94
CA LYS A 36 -8.19 14.13 -11.82
C LYS A 36 -9.44 13.28 -11.58
N ALA A 37 -9.82 13.04 -10.33
CA ALA A 37 -11.05 12.34 -9.99
C ALA A 37 -12.29 13.08 -10.53
N GLU A 38 -12.39 14.39 -10.28
CA GLU A 38 -13.50 15.22 -10.77
C GLU A 38 -13.63 15.19 -12.30
N LYS A 39 -12.51 15.31 -13.03
CA LYS A 39 -12.50 15.28 -14.50
C LYS A 39 -12.94 13.92 -15.03
N ASN A 40 -12.48 12.81 -14.42
CA ASN A 40 -12.90 11.48 -14.86
C ASN A 40 -14.41 11.26 -14.61
N TYR A 41 -14.93 11.71 -13.47
CA TYR A 41 -16.37 11.72 -13.21
C TYR A 41 -17.13 12.51 -14.28
N LYS A 42 -16.66 13.72 -14.64
CA LYS A 42 -17.27 14.56 -15.69
C LYS A 42 -17.17 13.96 -17.10
N LEU A 43 -16.16 13.13 -17.36
CA LEU A 43 -16.02 12.38 -18.60
C LEU A 43 -16.95 11.16 -18.68
N GLY A 44 -17.70 10.85 -17.61
CA GLY A 44 -18.59 9.69 -17.55
C GLY A 44 -17.86 8.36 -17.45
N ARG A 45 -16.59 8.37 -16.99
CA ARG A 45 -15.85 7.13 -16.70
C ARG A 45 -16.32 6.60 -15.35
N GLU A 46 -16.58 5.30 -15.29
CA GLU A 46 -16.95 4.63 -14.04
C GLU A 46 -15.67 4.17 -13.31
N PRO A 47 -15.57 4.36 -11.99
CA PRO A 47 -14.36 4.02 -11.23
C PRO A 47 -14.01 2.53 -11.31
N ARG A 48 -15.00 1.63 -11.28
CA ARG A 48 -14.85 0.17 -11.50
C ARG A 48 -14.09 -0.22 -12.77
N ASP A 49 -14.16 0.60 -13.82
CA ASP A 49 -13.47 0.31 -15.09
C ASP A 49 -12.02 0.84 -15.10
N LEU A 50 -11.62 1.59 -14.07
CA LEU A 50 -10.32 2.24 -13.96
C LEU A 50 -9.42 1.53 -12.96
N GLU A 51 -8.38 0.87 -13.46
CA GLU A 51 -7.43 0.05 -12.68
C GLU A 51 -6.71 0.82 -11.55
N TRP A 52 -6.61 2.15 -11.65
CA TRP A 52 -5.92 2.97 -10.65
C TRP A 52 -6.81 3.37 -9.46
N THR A 53 -8.13 3.14 -9.55
CA THR A 53 -9.05 3.42 -8.45
C THR A 53 -9.11 2.23 -7.48
N GLU A 54 -9.59 2.46 -6.26
CA GLU A 54 -9.76 1.37 -5.30
C GLU A 54 -10.81 0.35 -5.77
N GLU A 55 -11.90 0.83 -6.37
CA GLU A 55 -12.96 -0.03 -6.93
C GLU A 55 -12.46 -0.86 -8.12
N GLY A 56 -11.75 -0.24 -9.07
CA GLY A 56 -11.21 -0.97 -10.22
C GLY A 56 -10.17 -2.03 -9.84
N ARG A 57 -9.43 -1.83 -8.74
CA ARG A 57 -8.55 -2.88 -8.19
C ARG A 57 -9.30 -4.03 -7.52
N ARG A 58 -10.47 -3.76 -6.91
CA ARG A 58 -11.29 -4.82 -6.30
C ARG A 58 -11.92 -5.73 -7.35
N ASP A 59 -12.47 -5.15 -8.42
CA ASP A 59 -13.18 -5.93 -9.45
C ASP A 59 -12.25 -6.78 -10.32
N LYS A 60 -10.99 -6.36 -10.50
CA LYS A 60 -10.05 -7.01 -11.42
C LYS A 60 -9.19 -8.12 -10.78
N GLY A 61 -9.41 -8.42 -9.49
CA GLY A 61 -8.49 -9.24 -8.69
C GLY A 61 -7.15 -8.51 -8.47
N PRO A 62 -6.31 -8.94 -7.52
CA PRO A 62 -5.02 -8.30 -7.31
C PRO A 62 -4.20 -8.42 -8.60
N ALA A 63 -3.99 -7.29 -9.28
CA ALA A 63 -2.92 -7.19 -10.26
C ALA A 63 -1.64 -7.51 -9.50
N GLN A 64 -0.97 -8.59 -9.91
CA GLN A 64 0.27 -9.08 -9.33
C GLN A 64 1.24 -7.89 -9.24
N GLU A 65 1.50 -7.41 -8.02
CA GLU A 65 2.67 -6.57 -7.77
C GLU A 65 3.85 -7.53 -7.79
N ASP A 66 4.73 -7.38 -8.78
CA ASP A 66 6.07 -7.94 -8.78
C ASP A 66 6.80 -7.40 -7.54
N VAL A 67 6.64 -8.07 -6.40
CA VAL A 67 7.46 -7.84 -5.22
C VAL A 67 8.83 -8.41 -5.55
N GLU A 68 9.77 -7.56 -5.93
CA GLU A 68 11.19 -7.91 -5.89
C GLU A 68 11.53 -8.23 -4.42
N PRO A 69 11.94 -9.46 -4.07
CA PRO A 69 12.37 -9.74 -2.71
C PRO A 69 13.73 -9.05 -2.52
N ALA A 70 13.74 -7.94 -1.79
CA ALA A 70 14.95 -7.44 -1.16
C ALA A 70 15.43 -8.52 -0.18
N ALA A 71 16.46 -9.26 -0.59
CA ALA A 71 17.12 -10.25 0.22
C ALA A 71 17.63 -9.61 1.52
N ASP A 72 17.09 -10.13 2.62
CA ASP A 72 17.59 -9.97 3.98
C ASP A 72 18.81 -10.89 4.13
N GLU A 73 20.01 -10.33 4.26
CA GLU A 73 21.21 -11.07 4.71
C GLU A 73 21.82 -10.31 5.89
N ALA A 74 21.29 -10.55 7.08
CA ALA A 74 21.91 -10.17 8.34
C ALA A 74 21.78 -11.32 9.36
N ALA A 75 22.66 -12.33 9.27
CA ALA A 75 23.09 -13.16 10.40
C ALA A 75 24.15 -14.20 9.95
N GLU A 76 25.42 -13.80 9.84
CA GLU A 76 26.53 -14.75 9.97
C GLU A 76 26.94 -14.75 11.45
N ALA A 77 26.51 -15.80 12.16
CA ALA A 77 26.85 -16.06 13.55
C ALA A 77 28.21 -16.76 13.63
N ASP A 78 29.04 -16.20 14.50
CA ASP A 78 30.35 -16.64 14.96
C ASP A 78 30.33 -18.07 15.56
N SER A 79 31.20 -18.95 15.06
CA SER A 79 31.69 -20.11 15.82
C SER A 79 33.10 -20.49 15.34
N VAL A 80 34.12 -19.87 15.93
CA VAL A 80 35.48 -20.40 15.95
C VAL A 80 35.88 -20.54 17.40
N ASP A 81 35.85 -21.78 17.91
CA ASP A 81 36.62 -22.17 19.09
C ASP A 81 37.10 -23.61 18.84
N GLU A 82 38.35 -23.71 18.42
CA GLU A 82 39.06 -24.96 18.18
C GLU A 82 39.73 -25.36 19.51
N ASP A 83 39.15 -26.43 20.07
CA ASP A 83 39.60 -27.40 21.05
C ASP A 83 40.85 -27.13 21.92
N ALA A 84 40.63 -27.36 23.21
CA ALA A 84 41.54 -27.22 24.33
C ALA A 84 42.68 -28.27 24.35
N GLU A 85 43.85 -27.83 24.79
CA GLU A 85 44.95 -28.71 25.20
C GLU A 85 44.66 -29.35 26.57
N SER A 86 44.80 -30.68 26.70
CA SER A 86 45.28 -31.34 27.92
C SER A 86 45.65 -32.82 27.66
N ASP A 87 46.94 -33.07 27.54
CA ASP A 87 47.76 -34.10 28.22
C ASP A 87 47.03 -35.16 29.07
N GLU A 88 47.24 -36.46 28.78
CA GLU A 88 47.42 -37.54 29.77
C GLU A 88 48.09 -38.78 29.12
N GLU A 89 48.87 -39.48 29.95
CA GLU A 89 50.01 -40.37 29.67
C GLU A 89 49.66 -41.87 29.53
N ASP A 90 50.66 -42.65 29.09
CA ASP A 90 51.09 -43.96 29.68
C ASP A 90 50.58 -45.34 29.14
N GLU A 91 51.58 -46.19 28.80
CA GLU A 91 51.68 -47.69 28.79
C GLU A 91 50.74 -48.56 27.90
N GLU A 92 51.14 -49.65 27.21
CA GLU A 92 52.24 -50.64 27.28
C GLU A 92 52.76 -51.08 25.88
#